data_AF-A0A6C0LZ84-F1
#
_entry.id   AF-A0A6C0LZ84-F1
#
_cell.length_a   1.000
_cell.length_b   1.000
_cell.length_c   1.000
_cell.angle_alpha   90.00
_cell.angle_beta   90.00
_cell.angle_gamma   90.00
#
_symmetry.space_group_name_H-M   'P 1'
#
loop_
_entity.id
_entity.type
_entity.pdbx_description
1 polymer ?
#
loop_
_entity_poly.entity_id
_entity_poly.type
_entity_poly.pdbx_seq_one_letter_code
_entity_poly.pdbx_strand_id
1 'polypeptide(L)'
;MVNCFLCLEKSKNRICTTCKCCAHNSCWGKYLQNINKVETYITENSVIIKTAWSIKCPQCRQKIMRVKSITRSDTELARSMSILEDYISFLDIIEYVNTEDELHQLCRDVLDALFVHKILIKKNEQLVLLLKRQLSKLYMDGWKGANMYHHKFFGIQLV
;
A
#
# COMPACT_ATOMS: atom_id res chain seq x y z
N MET A 1 -18.85 32.72 23.07
CA MET A 1 -18.69 31.25 22.91
C MET A 1 -18.00 31.01 21.58
N VAL A 2 -17.16 29.98 21.46
CA VAL A 2 -16.56 29.62 20.17
C VAL A 2 -17.47 28.58 19.50
N ASN A 3 -17.78 28.79 18.23
CA ASN A 3 -18.60 27.89 17.44
C ASN A 3 -17.71 26.96 16.60
N CYS A 4 -18.22 25.78 16.28
CA CYS A 4 -17.64 24.89 15.29
C CYS A 4 -17.56 25.62 13.96
N PHE A 5 -16.38 25.67 13.34
CA PHE A 5 -16.21 26.36 12.05
C PHE A 5 -16.95 25.67 10.89
N LEU A 6 -17.44 24.44 11.09
CA LEU A 6 -18.10 23.63 10.05
C LEU A 6 -19.63 23.71 10.13
N CYS A 7 -20.22 23.50 11.31
CA CYS A 7 -21.68 23.52 11.49
C CYS A 7 -22.21 24.78 12.20
N LEU A 8 -21.33 25.71 12.60
CA LEU A 8 -21.65 26.98 13.26
C LEU A 8 -22.33 26.85 14.64
N GLU A 9 -22.57 25.64 15.13
CA GLU A 9 -23.04 25.37 16.49
C GLU A 9 -21.93 25.49 17.53
N LYS A 10 -22.29 25.68 18.80
CA LYS A 10 -21.33 25.81 19.91
C LYS A 10 -20.42 24.58 20.03
N SER A 11 -19.11 24.79 20.07
CA SER A 11 -18.13 23.72 20.30
C SER A 11 -17.00 24.18 21.21
N LYS A 12 -16.61 23.32 22.16
CA LYS A 12 -15.47 23.55 23.05
C LYS A 12 -14.18 22.87 22.56
N ASN A 13 -14.27 22.05 21.52
CA ASN A 13 -13.15 21.24 21.07
C ASN A 13 -12.25 22.05 20.13
N ARG A 14 -11.10 22.47 20.65
CA ARG A 14 -10.11 23.28 19.94
C ARG A 14 -9.21 22.39 19.11
N ILE A 15 -9.19 22.59 17.80
CA ILE A 15 -8.40 21.78 16.86
C ILE A 15 -7.06 22.41 16.49
N CYS A 16 -6.91 23.71 16.75
CA CYS A 16 -5.69 24.46 16.47
C CYS A 16 -5.10 25.02 17.77
N THR A 17 -3.85 24.70 18.07
CA THR A 17 -3.16 25.18 19.28
C THR A 17 -2.81 26.67 19.24
N THR A 18 -2.74 27.26 18.04
CA THR A 18 -2.32 28.66 17.82
C THR A 18 -3.47 29.65 17.71
N CYS A 19 -4.65 29.25 17.22
CA CYS A 19 -5.82 30.16 17.11
C CYS A 19 -7.06 29.58 17.79
N LYS A 20 -8.19 30.31 17.77
CA LYS A 20 -9.47 29.88 18.37
C LYS A 20 -10.29 28.96 17.45
N CYS A 21 -9.65 28.22 16.55
CA CYS A 21 -10.35 27.31 15.66
C CYS A 21 -10.85 26.09 16.43
N CYS A 22 -12.18 25.92 16.47
CA CYS A 22 -12.86 24.82 17.13
C CYS A 22 -13.74 24.05 16.14
N ALA A 23 -13.88 22.74 16.35
CA ALA A 23 -14.83 21.90 15.64
C ALA A 23 -15.24 20.71 16.50
N HIS A 24 -16.48 20.23 16.39
CA HIS A 24 -16.84 18.94 16.98
C HIS A 24 -15.98 17.83 16.41
N ASN A 25 -15.70 16.78 17.21
CA ASN A 25 -14.90 15.64 16.75
C ASN A 25 -15.48 14.99 15.49
N SER A 26 -16.81 14.87 15.39
CA SER A 26 -17.51 14.34 14.22
C SER A 26 -17.35 15.22 12.99
N CYS A 27 -17.56 16.53 13.12
CA CYS A 27 -17.38 17.49 12.02
C CYS A 27 -15.92 17.53 11.56
N TRP A 28 -14.98 17.56 12.50
CA TRP A 28 -13.55 17.53 12.20
C TRP A 28 -13.15 16.24 11.48
N GLY A 29 -13.62 15.09 11.94
CA GLY A 29 -13.40 13.80 11.27
C GLY A 29 -13.90 13.79 9.82
N LYS A 30 -15.11 14.30 9.55
CA LYS A 30 -15.67 14.42 8.19
C LYS A 30 -14.85 15.37 7.31
N TYR A 31 -14.45 16.52 7.86
CA TYR A 31 -13.60 17.48 7.15
C TYR A 31 -12.24 16.85 6.78
N LEU A 32 -11.62 16.14 7.71
CA LEU A 32 -10.36 15.43 7.49
C LEU A 32 -10.49 14.32 6.44
N GLN A 33 -11.59 13.58 6.39
CA GLN A 33 -11.82 12.55 5.35
C GLN A 33 -11.83 13.14 3.93
N ASN A 34 -12.32 14.37 3.78
CA ASN A 34 -12.40 15.02 2.47
C ASN A 34 -11.06 15.62 2.02
N ILE A 35 -10.16 15.94 2.96
CA ILE A 35 -8.93 16.72 2.68
C ILE A 35 -7.68 15.86 2.85
N ASN A 36 -7.73 14.84 3.70
CA ASN A 36 -6.69 13.85 3.90
C ASN A 36 -7.09 12.53 3.23
N LYS A 37 -7.41 12.58 1.94
CA LYS A 37 -7.42 11.33 1.16
C LYS A 37 -6.00 10.77 1.19
N VAL A 38 -5.88 9.50 1.54
CA VAL A 38 -4.64 8.78 1.32
C VAL A 38 -4.47 8.74 -0.19
N GLU A 39 -3.49 9.48 -0.69
CA GLU A 39 -3.14 9.45 -2.10
C GLU A 39 -2.08 8.38 -2.26
N THR A 40 -2.40 7.35 -3.02
CA THR A 40 -1.41 6.37 -3.41
C THR A 40 -0.96 6.68 -4.82
N TYR A 41 0.34 6.90 -4.98
CA TYR A 41 0.97 7.05 -6.27
C TYR A 41 1.71 5.77 -6.58
N ILE A 42 1.50 5.26 -7.78
CA ILE A 42 2.30 4.20 -8.36
C ILE A 42 3.36 4.93 -9.18
N THR A 43 4.63 4.73 -8.84
CA THR A 43 5.78 5.21 -9.62
C THR A 43 6.49 4.02 -10.24
N GLU A 44 7.34 4.24 -11.24
CA GLU A 44 8.10 3.16 -11.91
C GLU A 44 8.89 2.28 -10.94
N ASN A 45 9.25 2.79 -9.75
CA ASN A 45 10.10 2.09 -8.79
C ASN A 45 9.45 1.87 -7.40
N SER A 46 8.22 2.34 -7.14
CA SER A 46 7.60 2.22 -5.80
C SER A 46 6.13 2.64 -5.71
N VAL A 47 5.40 2.01 -4.77
CA VAL A 47 4.17 2.57 -4.16
C VAL A 47 4.54 3.69 -3.20
N ILE A 48 4.14 4.93 -3.49
CA ILE A 48 4.24 6.05 -2.53
C ILE A 48 2.87 6.29 -1.92
N ILE A 49 2.78 6.07 -0.60
CA ILE A 49 1.56 6.34 0.16
C ILE A 49 1.68 7.68 0.85
N LYS A 50 1.05 8.69 0.27
CA LYS A 50 1.02 10.03 0.83
C LYS A 50 -0.15 10.11 1.80
N THR A 51 0.18 9.93 3.07
CA THR A 51 -0.72 10.29 4.16
C THR A 51 -0.53 11.76 4.47
N ALA A 52 -1.62 12.53 4.52
CA ALA A 52 -1.54 13.92 4.97
C ALA A 52 -1.23 13.94 6.48
N TRP A 53 0.06 13.98 6.82
CA TRP A 53 0.58 14.03 8.20
C TRP A 53 0.25 15.35 8.92
N SER A 54 -0.18 16.35 8.15
CA SER A 54 -0.54 17.67 8.64
C SER A 54 -1.57 18.35 7.74
N ILE A 55 -2.41 19.19 8.33
CA ILE A 55 -3.33 20.08 7.60
C ILE A 55 -3.09 21.53 7.99
N LYS A 56 -3.39 22.48 7.11
CA LYS A 56 -3.41 23.91 7.47
C LYS A 56 -4.72 24.20 8.20
N CYS A 57 -4.63 24.91 9.32
CA CYS A 57 -5.80 25.42 10.02
C CYS A 57 -6.63 26.30 9.06
N PRO A 58 -7.95 26.11 8.95
CA PRO A 58 -8.77 26.90 8.03
C PRO A 58 -8.87 28.39 8.43
N GLN A 59 -8.59 28.71 9.69
CA GLN A 59 -8.65 30.10 10.18
C GLN A 59 -7.29 30.80 10.14
N CYS A 60 -6.23 30.20 10.70
CA CYS A 60 -4.92 30.85 10.81
C CYS A 60 -3.85 30.29 9.86
N ARG A 61 -4.18 29.29 9.05
CA ARG A 61 -3.27 28.58 8.14
C ARG A 61 -2.08 27.86 8.79
N GLN A 62 -1.96 27.92 10.12
CA GLN A 62 -0.91 27.20 10.86
C GLN A 62 -1.04 25.69 10.63
N LYS A 63 0.11 25.02 10.49
CA LYS A 63 0.20 23.57 10.36
C LYS A 63 -0.29 22.90 11.65
N ILE A 64 -1.35 22.09 11.54
CA ILE A 64 -1.85 21.18 12.58
C ILE A 64 -1.26 19.80 12.27
N MET A 65 -0.51 19.23 13.20
CA MET A 65 0.15 17.93 13.05
C MET A 65 -0.75 16.78 13.52
N ARG A 66 -0.49 15.54 13.05
CA ARG A 66 -1.20 14.31 13.49
C ARG A 66 -2.72 14.38 13.26
N VAL A 67 -3.09 14.81 12.06
CA VAL A 67 -4.48 15.12 11.69
C VAL A 67 -5.32 13.90 11.32
N LYS A 68 -4.70 12.76 11.03
CA LYS A 68 -5.39 11.46 10.95
C LYS A 68 -4.45 10.41 11.51
N SER A 69 -4.97 9.49 12.32
CA SER A 69 -4.24 8.28 12.68
C SER A 69 -4.16 7.37 11.45
N ILE A 70 -3.00 6.79 11.18
CA ILE A 70 -2.88 5.69 10.21
C ILE A 70 -3.75 4.56 10.76
N THR A 71 -4.79 4.18 10.01
CA THR A 71 -5.68 3.10 10.42
C THR A 71 -5.11 1.76 9.98
N ARG A 72 -5.57 0.68 10.62
CA ARG A 72 -5.23 -0.68 10.18
C ARG A 72 -5.63 -0.94 8.73
N SER A 73 -6.76 -0.39 8.28
CA SER A 73 -7.23 -0.53 6.89
C SER A 73 -6.29 0.16 5.89
N ASP A 74 -5.79 1.35 6.23
CA ASP A 74 -4.87 2.10 5.36
C ASP A 74 -3.56 1.30 5.17
N THR A 75 -3.05 0.68 6.25
CA THR A 75 -1.87 -0.20 6.20
C THR A 75 -2.11 -1.51 5.45
N GLU A 76 -3.30 -2.09 5.50
CA GLU A 76 -3.60 -3.32 4.73
C GLU A 76 -3.76 -3.03 3.23
N LEU A 77 -4.36 -1.89 2.86
CA LEU A 77 -4.44 -1.44 1.47
C LEU A 77 -3.04 -1.19 0.88
N ALA A 78 -2.19 -0.51 1.65
CA ALA A 78 -0.78 -0.30 1.33
C ALA A 78 -0.05 -1.59 0.95
N ARG A 79 -0.15 -2.58 1.85
CA ARG A 79 0.47 -3.89 1.65
C ARG A 79 -0.09 -4.61 0.44
N SER A 80 -1.41 -4.54 0.25
CA SER A 80 -2.07 -5.16 -0.90
C SER A 80 -1.60 -4.56 -2.23
N MET A 81 -1.40 -3.24 -2.28
CA MET A 81 -0.86 -2.58 -3.46
C MET A 81 0.60 -2.92 -3.74
N SER A 82 1.45 -2.96 -2.72
CA SER A 82 2.86 -3.37 -2.88
C SER A 82 2.97 -4.77 -3.48
N ILE A 83 2.14 -5.71 -3.03
CA ILE A 83 2.10 -7.08 -3.59
C ILE A 83 1.70 -7.06 -5.07
N LEU A 84 0.76 -6.20 -5.46
CA LEU A 84 0.32 -6.09 -6.85
C LEU A 84 1.42 -5.50 -7.74
N GLU A 85 2.15 -4.49 -7.27
CA GLU A 85 3.30 -3.92 -7.99
C GLU A 85 4.42 -4.95 -8.18
N ASP A 86 4.78 -5.68 -7.12
CA ASP A 86 5.77 -6.75 -7.20
C ASP A 86 5.31 -7.83 -8.19
N TYR A 87 4.02 -8.17 -8.19
CA TYR A 87 3.47 -9.17 -9.12
C TYR A 87 3.42 -8.67 -10.57
N ILE A 88 3.11 -7.40 -10.82
CA ILE A 88 3.17 -6.80 -12.17
C ILE A 88 4.61 -6.83 -12.67
N SER A 89 5.55 -6.40 -11.83
CA SER A 89 6.99 -6.46 -12.13
C SER A 89 7.43 -7.88 -12.49
N PHE A 90 6.93 -8.89 -11.77
CA PHE A 90 7.20 -10.30 -12.06
C PHE A 90 6.71 -10.74 -13.44
N LEU A 91 5.55 -10.24 -13.88
CA LEU A 91 5.02 -10.52 -15.22
C LEU A 91 5.85 -9.84 -16.30
N ASP A 92 6.21 -8.57 -16.08
CA ASP A 92 6.89 -7.74 -17.07
C ASP A 92 8.37 -8.11 -17.27
N ILE A 93 9.03 -8.67 -16.23
CA ILE A 93 10.45 -9.11 -16.30
C ILE A 93 10.73 -10.07 -17.47
N ILE A 94 9.73 -10.83 -17.94
CA ILE A 94 9.92 -11.76 -19.06
C ILE A 94 10.12 -11.03 -20.40
N GLU A 95 9.65 -9.80 -20.55
CA GLU A 95 9.67 -9.08 -21.82
C GLU A 95 10.92 -8.21 -22.02
N TYR A 96 11.64 -7.85 -20.95
CA TYR A 96 12.68 -6.82 -20.98
C TYR A 96 14.11 -7.30 -20.77
N VAL A 97 14.34 -8.60 -20.58
CA VAL A 97 15.65 -9.13 -20.19
C VAL A 97 16.33 -9.85 -21.35
N ASN A 98 17.57 -9.45 -21.64
CA ASN A 98 18.31 -9.93 -22.81
C ASN A 98 19.06 -11.25 -22.57
N THR A 99 19.25 -11.65 -21.31
CA THR A 99 19.99 -12.86 -20.94
C THR A 99 19.24 -13.71 -19.92
N GLU A 100 19.44 -15.02 -19.99
CA GLU A 100 18.80 -15.99 -19.09
C GLU A 100 19.22 -15.79 -17.63
N ASP A 101 20.48 -15.43 -17.38
CA ASP A 101 21.01 -15.22 -16.03
C ASP A 101 20.43 -13.96 -15.36
N GLU A 102 20.32 -12.85 -16.10
CA GLU A 102 19.66 -11.64 -15.61
C GLU A 102 18.17 -11.90 -15.33
N LEU A 103 17.51 -12.70 -16.19
CA LEU A 103 16.10 -13.05 -16.01
C LEU A 103 15.92 -13.83 -14.70
N HIS A 104 16.76 -14.85 -14.49
CA HIS A 104 16.75 -15.64 -13.28
C HIS A 104 17.06 -14.80 -12.03
N GLN A 105 17.97 -13.83 -12.11
CA GLN A 105 18.28 -12.94 -10.99
C GLN A 105 17.09 -12.05 -10.64
N LEU A 106 16.49 -11.40 -11.63
CA LEU A 106 15.32 -10.53 -11.41
C LEU A 106 14.11 -11.33 -10.90
N CYS A 107 13.88 -12.54 -11.41
CA CYS A 107 12.86 -13.43 -10.88
C CYS A 107 13.11 -13.77 -9.41
N ARG A 108 14.37 -14.00 -8.97
CA ARG A 108 14.68 -14.22 -7.54
C ARG A 108 14.31 -12.99 -6.71
N ASP A 109 14.77 -11.81 -7.14
CA ASP A 109 14.59 -10.58 -6.38
C ASP A 109 13.11 -10.25 -6.17
N VAL A 110 12.30 -10.37 -7.23
CA VAL A 110 10.85 -10.12 -7.14
C VAL A 110 10.12 -11.20 -6.36
N LEU A 111 10.48 -12.48 -6.53
CA LEU A 111 9.85 -13.56 -5.75
C LEU A 111 10.21 -13.50 -4.27
N ASP A 112 11.42 -13.04 -3.91
CA ASP A 112 11.80 -12.79 -2.53
C ASP A 112 11.02 -11.59 -1.94
N ALA A 113 10.81 -10.51 -2.71
CA ALA A 113 9.95 -9.40 -2.31
C ALA A 113 8.50 -9.85 -2.04
N LEU A 114 7.91 -10.60 -2.97
CA LEU A 114 6.58 -11.22 -2.81
C LEU A 114 6.53 -12.13 -1.56
N PHE A 115 7.60 -12.87 -1.28
CA PHE A 115 7.64 -13.82 -0.17
C PHE A 115 7.55 -13.14 1.21
N VAL A 116 8.07 -11.91 1.35
CA VAL A 116 7.88 -11.09 2.57
C VAL A 116 6.39 -10.95 2.91
N HIS A 117 5.53 -10.95 1.89
CA HIS A 117 4.08 -10.78 2.00
C HIS A 117 3.26 -12.07 1.83
N LYS A 118 3.90 -13.26 1.94
CA LYS A 118 3.27 -14.58 1.68
C LYS A 118 1.93 -14.84 2.38
N ILE A 119 1.70 -14.31 3.59
CA ILE A 119 0.44 -14.50 4.33
C ILE A 119 -0.72 -13.80 3.61
N LEU A 120 -0.47 -12.60 3.08
CA LEU A 120 -1.47 -11.83 2.34
C LEU A 120 -1.74 -12.46 0.97
N ILE A 121 -0.67 -12.90 0.30
CA ILE A 121 -0.75 -13.66 -0.95
C ILE A 121 -1.66 -14.88 -0.78
N LYS A 122 -1.45 -15.70 0.26
CA LYS A 122 -2.26 -16.89 0.54
C LYS A 122 -3.75 -16.60 0.79
N LYS A 123 -4.11 -15.39 1.19
CA LYS A 123 -5.51 -14.98 1.41
C LYS A 123 -6.19 -14.54 0.11
N ASN A 124 -5.45 -14.28 -0.96
CA ASN A 124 -5.98 -13.87 -2.24
C ASN A 124 -5.91 -15.04 -3.24
N GLU A 125 -7.02 -15.74 -3.41
CA GLU A 125 -7.10 -16.93 -4.27
C GLU A 125 -6.69 -16.66 -5.73
N GLN A 126 -7.03 -15.49 -6.27
CA GLN A 126 -6.64 -15.14 -7.64
C GLN A 126 -5.12 -14.97 -7.76
N LEU A 127 -4.50 -14.26 -6.81
CA LEU A 127 -3.05 -14.07 -6.80
C LEU A 127 -2.30 -15.41 -6.61
N VAL A 128 -2.86 -16.32 -5.81
CA VAL A 128 -2.32 -17.69 -5.65
C VAL A 128 -2.34 -18.44 -6.97
N LEU A 129 -3.48 -18.45 -7.68
CA LEU A 129 -3.61 -19.14 -8.97
C LEU A 129 -2.63 -18.58 -10.00
N LEU A 130 -2.55 -17.26 -10.07
CA LEU A 130 -1.67 -16.51 -10.95
C LEU A 130 -0.18 -16.80 -10.67
N LEU A 131 0.24 -16.76 -9.41
CA LEU A 131 1.63 -17.05 -9.01
C LEU A 131 1.99 -18.52 -9.25
N LYS A 132 1.08 -19.46 -8.97
CA LYS A 132 1.28 -20.88 -9.29
C LYS A 132 1.50 -21.09 -10.79
N ARG A 133 0.61 -20.55 -11.63
CA ARG A 133 0.70 -20.69 -13.09
C ARG A 133 2.04 -20.18 -13.61
N GLN A 134 2.51 -19.05 -13.09
CA GLN A 134 3.73 -18.44 -13.56
C GLN A 134 4.99 -19.16 -13.07
N LEU A 135 5.01 -19.66 -11.83
CA LEU A 135 6.07 -20.53 -11.35
C LEU A 135 6.11 -21.85 -12.13
N SER A 136 4.97 -22.44 -12.46
CA SER A 136 4.91 -23.62 -13.33
C SER A 136 5.49 -23.33 -14.71
N LYS A 137 5.15 -22.18 -15.31
CA LYS A 137 5.69 -21.76 -16.61
C LYS A 137 7.21 -21.66 -16.55
N LEU A 138 7.77 -20.91 -15.60
CA LEU A 138 9.22 -20.77 -15.44
C LEU A 138 9.94 -22.10 -15.20
N TYR A 139 9.31 -23.02 -14.45
CA TYR A 139 9.86 -24.35 -14.24
C TYR A 139 9.91 -25.17 -15.54
N MET A 140 8.85 -25.13 -16.33
CA MET A 140 8.77 -25.79 -17.64
C MET A 140 9.74 -25.17 -18.65
N ASP A 141 10.00 -23.87 -18.53
CA ASP A 141 10.99 -23.13 -19.33
C ASP A 141 12.45 -23.44 -18.90
N GLY A 142 12.65 -24.25 -17.85
CA GLY A 142 13.97 -24.77 -17.44
C GLY A 142 14.51 -24.20 -16.13
N TRP A 143 13.87 -23.17 -15.56
CA TRP A 143 14.35 -22.55 -14.33
C TRP A 143 13.94 -23.34 -13.08
N LYS A 144 14.84 -24.21 -12.61
CA LYS A 144 14.63 -25.03 -11.39
C LYS A 144 14.36 -24.21 -10.13
N GLY A 145 14.79 -22.95 -10.10
CA GLY A 145 14.51 -22.03 -8.99
C GLY A 145 13.01 -21.84 -8.74
N ALA A 146 12.18 -21.95 -9.78
CA ALA A 146 10.73 -21.83 -9.65
C ALA A 146 10.12 -22.91 -8.73
N ASN A 147 10.65 -24.13 -8.73
CA ASN A 147 10.17 -25.20 -7.84
C ASN A 147 10.49 -24.88 -6.37
N MET A 148 11.66 -24.31 -6.09
CA MET A 148 12.01 -23.84 -4.75
C MET A 148 11.01 -22.79 -4.25
N TYR A 149 10.70 -21.79 -5.09
CA TYR A 149 9.73 -20.75 -4.72
C TYR A 149 8.31 -21.30 -4.59
N HIS A 150 7.88 -22.20 -5.46
CA HIS A 150 6.57 -22.87 -5.34
C HIS A 150 6.45 -23.59 -3.98
N HIS A 151 7.48 -24.30 -3.56
CA HIS A 151 7.54 -24.90 -2.22
C HIS A 151 7.56 -23.85 -1.10
N LYS A 152 8.36 -22.78 -1.21
CA LYS A 152 8.39 -21.69 -0.21
C LYS A 152 7.00 -21.07 -0.01
N PHE A 153 6.30 -20.75 -1.10
CA PHE A 153 4.97 -20.15 -1.03
C PHE A 153 3.92 -21.15 -0.58
N PHE A 154 3.88 -22.36 -1.13
CA PHE A 154 2.70 -23.23 -1.03
C PHE A 154 2.93 -24.55 -0.28
N GLY A 155 4.18 -24.88 0.07
CA GLY A 155 4.52 -26.12 0.77
C GLY A 155 4.44 -27.37 -0.10
N ILE A 156 4.32 -27.22 -1.41
CA ILE A 156 4.19 -28.31 -2.39
C ILE A 156 5.21 -28.08 -3.50
N GLN A 157 5.81 -29.14 -4.02
CA GLN A 157 6.72 -29.05 -5.17
C GLN A 157 5.95 -29.12 -6.49
N LEU A 158 6.51 -28.50 -7.53
CA LEU A 158 6.08 -28.71 -8.91
C LEU A 158 6.52 -30.11 -9.35
N VAL A 159 5.60 -30.88 -9.93
CA VAL A 159 5.83 -32.23 -10.47
C VAL A 159 5.91 -32.14 -11.99
#